data_AF-A0A7S0HZ69-F1
#
_entry.id   AF-A0A7S0HZ69-F1
#
_cell.length_a   1.000
_cell.length_b   1.000
_cell.length_c   1.000
_cell.angle_alpha   90.00
_cell.angle_beta   90.00
_cell.angle_gamma   90.00
#
_symmetry.space_group_name_H-M   'P 1'
#
loop_
_entity.id
_entity.type
_entity.pdbx_description
1 polymer ?
#
loop_
_entity_poly.entity_id
_entity_poly.type
_entity_poly.pdbx_seq_one_letter_code
_entity_poly.pdbx_strand_id
1 'polypeptide(L)'
;AIPYTPLRPGRGETLYAGSPWAILAADFARYLVLDPEAHRWSRIFERRLLPDEAFLATVAMHSRFRHGLISHNLRHAAPPDAQPDAPPTTAAPGPGKTPRAERWAELGRHAHAHTPLLDASAVHSVMR
;
A
#
# COMPACT_ATOMS: atom_id res chain seq x y z
N ALA A 1 16.46 -25.30 17.47
CA ALA A 1 15.67 -24.13 17.02
C ALA A 1 14.20 -24.43 17.28
N ILE A 2 13.42 -23.47 17.79
CA ILE A 2 11.97 -23.63 17.96
C ILE A 2 11.35 -23.66 16.56
N PRO A 3 10.58 -24.70 16.19
CA PRO A 3 9.91 -24.75 14.89
C PRO A 3 8.93 -23.57 14.80
N TYR A 4 9.10 -22.75 13.76
CA TYR A 4 8.21 -21.64 13.46
C TYR A 4 7.24 -22.06 12.37
N THR A 5 5.95 -22.07 12.69
CA THR A 5 4.88 -22.26 11.71
C THR A 5 4.20 -20.90 11.49
N PRO A 6 4.40 -20.25 10.32
CA PRO A 6 3.77 -18.97 10.07
C PRO A 6 2.25 -19.10 10.01
N LEU A 7 1.55 -18.18 10.68
CA LEU A 7 0.12 -18.03 10.47
C LEU A 7 -0.15 -17.64 9.01
N ARG A 8 -1.26 -18.16 8.49
CA ARG A 8 -1.76 -17.85 7.17
C ARG A 8 -3.05 -17.02 7.30
N PRO A 9 -3.35 -16.15 6.32
CA PRO A 9 -4.69 -15.61 6.18
C PRO A 9 -5.73 -16.73 6.13
N GLY A 10 -6.90 -16.47 6.70
CA GLY A 10 -8.06 -17.33 6.64
C GLY A 10 -8.65 -17.38 5.22
N ARG A 11 -9.60 -18.30 5.01
CA ARG A 11 -10.33 -18.36 3.73
C ARG A 11 -11.14 -17.08 3.55
N GLY A 12 -10.99 -16.45 2.39
CA GLY A 12 -11.70 -15.21 2.04
C GLY A 12 -11.01 -13.93 2.51
N GLU A 13 -9.89 -14.03 3.22
CA GLU A 13 -9.12 -12.85 3.62
C GLU A 13 -8.13 -12.44 2.53
N THR A 14 -8.36 -11.25 1.97
CA THR A 14 -7.50 -10.64 0.96
C THR A 14 -6.35 -9.88 1.61
N LEU A 15 -5.15 -9.95 1.02
CA LEU A 15 -4.03 -9.09 1.40
C LEU A 15 -4.06 -7.81 0.56
N TYR A 16 -3.79 -6.69 1.21
CA TYR A 16 -3.74 -5.38 0.59
C TYR A 16 -2.31 -4.83 0.68
N ALA A 17 -1.88 -4.15 -0.37
CA ALA A 17 -0.60 -3.47 -0.42
C ALA A 17 -0.83 -1.95 -0.50
N GLY A 18 0.15 -1.20 -0.02
CA GLY A 18 0.14 0.25 0.05
C GLY A 18 1.56 0.78 0.23
N SER A 19 1.66 1.97 0.81
CA SER A 19 2.95 2.59 1.08
C SER A 19 3.49 2.16 2.45
N PRO A 20 4.82 2.01 2.61
CA PRO A 20 5.43 1.84 3.93
C PRO A 20 5.33 3.12 4.78
N TRP A 21 4.95 4.25 4.15
CA TRP A 21 4.73 5.52 4.81
C TRP A 21 3.24 5.78 5.01
N ALA A 22 2.84 6.04 6.25
CA ALA A 22 1.46 6.33 6.60
C ALA A 22 1.37 7.39 7.69
N ILE A 23 0.23 8.08 7.73
CA ILE A 23 -0.19 8.93 8.85
C ILE A 23 -1.33 8.19 9.53
N LEU A 24 -1.19 7.92 10.82
CA LEU A 24 -2.13 7.10 11.57
C LEU A 24 -2.89 7.96 12.58
N ALA A 25 -4.21 7.80 12.63
CA ALA A 25 -5.00 8.31 13.75
C ALA A 25 -4.60 7.57 15.04
N ALA A 26 -4.64 8.29 16.18
CA ALA A 26 -4.25 7.74 17.48
C ALA A 26 -5.03 6.47 17.85
N ASP A 27 -6.33 6.43 17.55
CA ASP A 27 -7.18 5.27 17.84
C ASP A 27 -6.81 4.03 17.03
N PHE A 28 -6.39 4.23 15.77
CA PHE A 28 -5.94 3.12 14.94
C PHE A 28 -4.57 2.61 15.43
N ALA A 29 -3.66 3.50 15.80
CA ALA A 29 -2.39 3.11 16.42
C ALA A 29 -2.60 2.33 17.73
N ARG A 30 -3.56 2.77 18.57
CA ARG A 30 -3.94 2.05 19.79
C ARG A 30 -4.52 0.67 19.48
N TYR A 31 -5.38 0.56 18.46
CA TYR A 31 -5.92 -0.73 18.00
C TYR A 31 -4.80 -1.69 17.56
N LEU A 32 -3.81 -1.22 16.78
CA LEU A 32 -2.69 -2.05 16.34
C LEU A 32 -1.91 -2.67 17.50
N VAL A 33 -1.80 -1.96 18.62
CA VAL A 33 -1.02 -2.37 19.79
C VAL A 33 -1.81 -3.23 20.77
N LEU A 34 -3.11 -2.98 20.92
CA LEU A 34 -3.89 -3.59 22.00
C LEU A 34 -4.85 -4.68 21.54
N ASP A 35 -5.25 -4.69 20.27
CA ASP A 35 -6.32 -5.57 19.80
C ASP A 35 -5.78 -6.94 19.32
N PRO A 36 -6.33 -8.06 19.83
CA PRO A 36 -5.93 -9.40 19.40
C PRO A 36 -6.09 -9.64 17.89
N GLU A 37 -7.07 -9.00 17.23
CA GLU A 37 -7.26 -9.11 15.79
C GLU A 37 -6.06 -8.52 15.04
N ALA A 38 -5.58 -7.35 15.46
CA ALA A 38 -4.38 -6.74 14.89
C ALA A 38 -3.13 -7.60 15.15
N HIS A 39 -3.00 -8.19 16.34
CA HIS A 39 -1.87 -9.08 16.67
C HIS A 39 -1.84 -10.34 15.81
N ARG A 40 -3.00 -10.90 15.48
CA ARG A 40 -3.09 -12.02 14.54
C ARG A 40 -2.45 -11.64 13.20
N TRP A 41 -2.76 -10.46 12.68
CA TRP A 41 -2.14 -9.96 11.46
C TRP A 41 -0.63 -9.75 11.61
N SER A 42 -0.16 -9.24 12.74
CA SER A 42 1.28 -9.09 13.00
C SER A 42 2.01 -10.42 12.89
N ARG A 43 1.40 -11.52 13.36
CA ARG A 43 1.96 -12.87 13.22
C ARG A 43 1.89 -13.44 11.80
N ILE A 44 0.92 -13.03 10.98
CA ILE A 44 0.84 -13.42 9.56
C ILE A 44 1.97 -12.77 8.75
N PHE A 45 2.25 -11.50 9.06
CA PHE A 45 3.28 -10.69 8.42
C PHE A 45 4.68 -10.87 9.04
N GLU A 46 4.77 -11.55 10.17
CA GLU A 46 6.05 -11.90 10.79
C GLU A 46 6.91 -12.74 9.83
N ARG A 47 8.15 -12.28 9.61
CA ARG A 47 9.14 -12.89 8.69
C ARG A 47 8.68 -12.94 7.23
N ARG A 48 7.85 -12.00 6.81
CA ARG A 48 7.56 -11.74 5.39
C ARG A 48 8.53 -10.72 4.82
N LEU A 49 8.74 -10.79 3.51
CA LEU A 49 9.45 -9.77 2.77
C LEU A 49 8.54 -8.53 2.64
N LEU A 50 9.08 -7.33 2.91
CA LEU A 50 8.38 -6.05 2.83
C LEU A 50 7.03 -6.02 3.57
N PRO A 51 6.99 -6.36 4.88
CA PRO A 51 5.74 -6.37 5.63
C PRO A 51 5.18 -4.96 5.84
N ASP A 52 6.04 -3.94 5.83
CA ASP A 52 5.71 -2.53 5.95
C ASP A 52 4.83 -2.02 4.80
N GLU A 53 4.96 -2.58 3.59
CA GLU A 53 4.14 -2.21 2.45
C GLU A 53 2.73 -2.82 2.47
N ALA A 54 2.50 -3.89 3.23
CA ALA A 54 1.24 -4.64 3.16
C ALA A 54 0.50 -4.77 4.50
N PHE A 55 1.21 -4.71 5.62
CA PHE A 55 0.63 -4.91 6.95
C PHE A 55 -0.44 -3.86 7.27
N LEU A 56 -0.09 -2.57 7.17
CA LEU A 56 -1.00 -1.49 7.56
C LEU A 56 -2.26 -1.45 6.70
N ALA A 57 -2.09 -1.58 5.37
CA ALA A 57 -3.22 -1.62 4.44
C ALA A 57 -4.13 -2.82 4.71
N THR A 58 -3.55 -4.01 4.92
CA THR A 58 -4.33 -5.23 5.21
C THR A 58 -5.10 -5.11 6.51
N VAL A 59 -4.44 -4.69 7.60
CA VAL A 59 -5.09 -4.56 8.91
C VAL A 59 -6.19 -3.51 8.88
N ALA A 60 -5.97 -2.38 8.22
CA ALA A 60 -6.99 -1.34 8.12
C ALA A 60 -8.25 -1.85 7.40
N MET A 61 -8.07 -2.54 6.26
CA MET A 61 -9.18 -3.06 5.45
C MET A 61 -10.01 -4.14 6.16
N HIS A 62 -9.40 -4.96 7.02
CA HIS A 62 -10.11 -5.98 7.80
C HIS A 62 -10.67 -5.46 9.13
N SER A 63 -10.21 -4.30 9.60
CA SER A 63 -10.67 -3.73 10.86
C SER A 63 -11.97 -2.92 10.75
N ARG A 64 -12.47 -2.46 11.90
CA ARG A 64 -13.53 -1.44 11.99
C ARG A 64 -13.15 -0.08 11.38
N PHE A 65 -11.87 0.18 11.12
CA PHE A 65 -11.37 1.46 10.61
C PHE A 65 -11.40 1.58 9.08
N ARG A 66 -11.76 0.53 8.35
CA ARG A 66 -11.73 0.50 6.86
C ARG A 66 -12.43 1.67 6.18
N HIS A 67 -13.51 2.17 6.79
CA HIS A 67 -14.32 3.26 6.23
C HIS A 67 -13.70 4.65 6.44
N GLY A 68 -12.70 4.77 7.30
CA GLY A 68 -11.94 6.00 7.52
C GLY A 68 -10.63 6.05 6.74
N LEU A 69 -10.35 5.04 5.88
CA LEU A 69 -9.10 4.96 5.15
C LEU A 69 -9.11 5.92 3.97
N ILE A 70 -8.07 6.76 3.89
CA ILE A 70 -7.80 7.64 2.76
C ILE A 70 -6.65 7.02 1.97
N SER A 71 -6.86 6.75 0.67
CA SER A 71 -5.86 6.13 -0.22
C SER A 71 -4.77 7.12 -0.66
N HIS A 72 -4.15 7.81 0.30
CA HIS A 72 -3.10 8.80 0.06
C HIS A 72 -2.25 9.00 1.32
N ASN A 73 -0.91 8.98 1.18
CA ASN A 73 0.02 9.08 2.33
C ASN A 73 0.64 10.47 2.52
N LEU A 74 0.20 11.47 1.74
CA LEU A 74 0.68 12.86 1.73
C LEU A 74 2.19 13.00 1.47
N ARG A 75 2.81 11.99 0.86
CA ARG A 75 4.22 12.06 0.47
C ARG A 75 4.37 12.30 -1.02
N HIS A 76 5.25 13.23 -1.34
CA HIS A 76 5.81 13.35 -2.68
C HIS A 76 7.00 12.39 -2.81
N ALA A 77 6.81 11.27 -3.49
CA ALA A 77 7.90 10.40 -3.90
C ALA A 77 8.33 10.81 -5.31
N ALA A 78 9.48 11.46 -5.43
CA ALA A 78 10.06 11.72 -6.73
C ALA A 78 10.53 10.39 -7.34
N PRO A 79 10.20 10.07 -8.60
CA PRO A 79 10.83 8.95 -9.28
C PRO A 79 12.35 9.18 -9.32
N PRO A 80 13.17 8.11 -9.32
CA PRO A 80 14.64 8.24 -9.29
C PRO A 80 15.18 9.09 -10.45
N ASP A 81 14.46 9.12 -11.59
CA ASP A 81 14.82 9.92 -12.77
C ASP A 81 14.50 11.43 -12.62
N ALA A 82 13.82 11.83 -11.54
CA ALA A 82 13.46 13.22 -11.24
C ALA A 82 14.40 13.87 -10.20
N GLN A 83 15.47 13.19 -9.79
CA GLN A 83 16.52 13.81 -8.97
C GLN A 83 17.44 14.67 -9.85
N PRO A 84 17.65 15.96 -9.50
CA PRO A 84 18.43 16.90 -10.33
C PRO A 84 19.90 16.48 -10.50
N ASP A 85 20.42 15.63 -9.61
CA ASP A 85 21.80 15.12 -9.63
C ASP A 85 21.90 13.64 -10.05
N ALA A 86 20.79 13.03 -10.51
CA ALA A 86 20.85 11.67 -11.03
C ALA A 86 21.73 11.65 -12.30
N PRO A 87 22.78 10.81 -12.36
CA PRO A 87 23.56 10.69 -13.58
C PRO A 87 22.60 10.32 -14.72
N PRO A 88 22.68 10.98 -15.89
CA PRO A 88 21.81 10.66 -17.01
C PRO A 88 21.94 9.18 -17.31
N THR A 89 20.86 8.44 -17.17
CA THR A 89 20.82 7.00 -17.45
C THR A 89 21.22 6.80 -18.91
N THR A 90 22.49 6.47 -19.17
CA THR A 90 23.09 6.32 -20.50
C THR A 90 22.61 5.08 -21.26
N ALA A 91 21.55 4.43 -20.79
CA ALA A 91 20.87 3.41 -21.55
C ALA A 91 19.96 4.09 -22.59
N ALA A 92 20.49 4.30 -23.80
CA ALA A 92 19.66 4.61 -24.95
C ALA A 92 18.49 3.62 -25.01
N PRO A 93 17.23 4.07 -25.15
CA PRO A 93 16.10 3.18 -25.30
C PRO A 93 16.29 2.41 -26.61
N GLY A 94 16.52 1.09 -26.50
CA GLY A 94 16.46 0.21 -27.66
C GLY A 94 15.08 0.33 -28.31
N PRO A 95 14.98 0.24 -29.65
CA PRO A 95 13.72 0.41 -30.36
C PRO A 95 12.72 -0.64 -29.84
N GLY A 96 11.62 -0.18 -29.24
CA GLY A 96 10.56 -1.03 -28.69
C GLY A 96 10.50 -1.14 -27.17
N LYS A 97 11.34 -0.42 -26.41
CA LYS A 97 11.16 -0.27 -24.96
C LYS A 97 10.50 1.07 -24.66
N THR A 98 9.23 1.05 -24.26
CA THR A 98 8.62 2.19 -23.57
C THR A 98 9.56 2.63 -22.44
N PRO A 99 9.83 3.94 -22.30
CA PRO A 99 10.67 4.45 -21.23
C PRO A 99 10.26 3.82 -19.91
N ARG A 100 11.22 3.24 -19.18
CA ARG A 100 10.95 2.65 -17.85
C ARG A 100 10.28 3.67 -16.91
N ALA A 101 10.52 4.96 -17.14
CA ALA A 101 9.83 6.09 -16.51
C ALA A 101 8.32 6.13 -16.82
N GLU A 102 7.90 5.83 -18.06
CA GLU A 102 6.48 5.70 -18.42
C GLU A 102 5.86 4.50 -17.73
N ARG A 103 6.58 3.38 -17.61
CA ARG A 103 6.09 2.18 -16.92
C ARG A 103 5.96 2.38 -15.40
N TRP A 104 6.82 3.19 -14.78
CA TRP A 104 6.68 3.59 -13.37
C TRP A 104 5.62 4.67 -13.15
N ALA A 105 5.42 5.60 -14.10
CA ALA A 105 4.30 6.53 -14.07
C ALA A 105 2.97 5.80 -14.30
N GLU A 106 2.97 4.77 -15.15
CA GLU A 106 1.84 3.86 -15.39
C GLU A 106 1.59 2.95 -14.18
N LEU A 107 2.63 2.36 -13.57
CA LEU A 107 2.51 1.61 -12.32
C LEU A 107 2.17 2.50 -11.11
N GLY A 108 2.58 3.76 -11.08
CA GLY A 108 2.16 4.75 -10.10
C GLY A 108 0.69 5.12 -10.28
N ARG A 109 0.24 5.29 -11.53
CA ARG A 109 -1.19 5.40 -11.89
C ARG A 109 -1.97 4.11 -11.60
N HIS A 110 -1.35 2.94 -11.67
CA HIS A 110 -1.98 1.64 -11.36
C HIS A 110 -1.89 1.21 -9.90
N ALA A 111 -0.95 1.74 -9.11
CA ALA A 111 -0.92 1.60 -7.66
C ALA A 111 -2.07 2.41 -7.02
N HIS A 112 -2.61 3.40 -7.75
CA HIS A 112 -3.90 4.01 -7.47
C HIS A 112 -5.12 3.20 -7.99
N ALA A 113 -4.91 2.12 -8.76
CA ALA A 113 -5.95 1.38 -9.49
C ALA A 113 -6.27 -0.02 -8.93
N HIS A 114 -5.85 -0.36 -7.70
CA HIS A 114 -6.30 -1.58 -7.01
C HIS A 114 -7.20 -1.29 -5.80
N THR A 115 -7.87 -0.14 -5.82
CA THR A 115 -9.22 -0.03 -5.25
C THR A 115 -10.13 -0.92 -6.11
N PRO A 116 -10.97 -1.82 -5.57
CA PRO A 116 -12.03 -2.41 -6.37
C PRO A 116 -12.84 -1.26 -6.99
N LEU A 117 -13.03 -1.32 -8.31
CA LEU A 117 -13.75 -0.35 -9.13
C LEU A 117 -15.02 0.15 -8.42
N LEU A 118 -14.95 1.35 -7.86
CA LEU A 118 -16.10 2.21 -7.66
C LEU A 118 -15.79 3.51 -8.38
N ASP A 119 -16.58 3.73 -9.43
CA ASP A 119 -16.63 4.90 -10.28
C ASP A 119 -16.64 6.19 -9.45
N ALA A 120 -15.55 6.95 -9.54
CA ALA A 120 -15.40 8.23 -8.85
C ALA A 120 -16.22 9.36 -9.50
N SER A 121 -17.06 9.08 -10.51
CA SER A 121 -18.02 10.06 -11.04
C SER A 121 -19.33 10.16 -10.24
N ALA A 122 -19.55 9.31 -9.23
CA ALA A 122 -20.84 9.23 -8.52
C ALA A 122 -20.94 9.99 -7.17
N VAL A 123 -20.01 10.88 -6.82
CA VAL A 123 -20.12 11.70 -5.58
C VAL A 123 -20.00 13.19 -5.89
N HIS A 124 -20.81 13.66 -6.84
CA HIS A 124 -21.31 15.03 -6.82
C HIS A 124 -22.82 14.98 -6.63
N SER A 125 -23.25 15.34 -5.41
CA SER A 125 -24.61 15.56 -4.92
C SER A 125 -24.94 14.60 -3.78
N VAL A 126 -24.79 15.09 -2.55
CA VAL A 126 -25.82 15.12 -1.48
C VAL A 126 -25.19 15.85 -0.27
N MET A 127 -25.93 16.86 0.23
CA MET A 127 -25.66 17.79 1.35
C MET A 127 -24.74 18.98 1.00
N ARG A 128 -25.22 20.22 0.88
CA ARG A 128 -26.51 20.87 1.12
C ARG A 128 -26.75 21.93 0.06
#